data_AF-A0A1B8D039-F1
#
_entry.id   AF-A0A1B8D039-F1
#
_cell.length_a   1.000
_cell.length_b   1.000
_cell.length_c   1.000
_cell.angle_alpha   90.00
_cell.angle_beta   90.00
_cell.angle_gamma   90.00
#
_symmetry.space_group_name_H-M   'P 1'
#
loop_
_entity.id
_entity.type
_entity.pdbx_description
1 polymer ?
#
loop_
_entity_poly.entity_id
_entity_poly.type
_entity_poly.pdbx_seq_one_letter_code
_entity_poly.pdbx_strand_id
1 'polypeptide(L)'
;MADQMFTPQLKGNSQQELTIHNSGLAATAMFSSRKQGTELNHRLGGQLILSDGETGIKSGTLTWSGLPNLLWTVDRKSGLSLIYASNVIPFGDHKSHKMQQIFEEEVYTLALKL
;
A
#
# COMPACT_ATOMS: atom_id res chain seq x y z
N MET A 1 -14.87 -15.83 4.79
CA MET A 1 -15.07 -14.36 4.92
C MET A 1 -13.77 -13.60 4.67
N ALA A 2 -12.64 -13.97 5.31
CA ALA A 2 -11.35 -13.31 5.10
C ALA A 2 -10.85 -13.31 3.64
N ASP A 3 -11.07 -14.39 2.87
CA ASP A 3 -10.60 -14.43 1.47
C ASP A 3 -11.29 -13.40 0.55
N GLN A 4 -12.53 -13.02 0.85
CA GLN A 4 -13.24 -11.98 0.11
C GLN A 4 -12.57 -10.61 0.28
N MET A 5 -11.86 -10.40 1.40
CA MET A 5 -10.99 -9.23 1.60
C MET A 5 -9.73 -9.28 0.76
N PHE A 6 -9.52 -10.24 -0.16
CA PHE A 6 -8.40 -10.29 -1.10
C PHE A 6 -8.86 -10.49 -2.55
N THR A 7 -10.17 -10.50 -2.79
CA THR A 7 -10.74 -10.62 -4.14
C THR A 7 -10.91 -9.23 -4.77
N PRO A 8 -10.41 -8.99 -6.00
CA PRO A 8 -10.66 -7.75 -6.74
C PRO A 8 -12.16 -7.49 -6.92
N GLN A 9 -12.63 -6.26 -6.64
CA GLN A 9 -14.07 -5.91 -6.74
C GLN A 9 -14.38 -4.99 -7.92
N LEU A 10 -13.39 -4.28 -8.47
CA LEU A 10 -13.55 -3.41 -9.64
C LEU A 10 -13.17 -4.16 -10.92
N LYS A 11 -13.89 -3.86 -12.01
CA LYS A 11 -13.68 -4.42 -13.35
C LYS A 11 -13.67 -3.33 -14.41
N GLY A 12 -13.00 -3.60 -15.53
CA GLY A 12 -12.97 -2.70 -16.70
C GLY A 12 -12.50 -1.30 -16.35
N ASN A 13 -13.17 -0.28 -16.89
CA ASN A 13 -12.77 1.12 -16.78
C ASN A 13 -12.61 1.59 -15.34
N SER A 14 -13.48 1.15 -14.40
CA SER A 14 -13.38 1.60 -13.01
C SER A 14 -12.07 1.17 -12.33
N GLN A 15 -11.50 0.03 -12.71
CA GLN A 15 -10.20 -0.41 -12.20
C GLN A 15 -9.05 0.41 -12.81
N GLN A 16 -9.16 0.72 -14.09
CA GLN A 16 -8.17 1.55 -14.80
C GLN A 16 -8.16 2.98 -14.24
N GLU A 17 -9.33 3.59 -14.03
CA GLU A 17 -9.46 4.93 -13.44
C GLU A 17 -8.89 4.99 -12.01
N LEU A 18 -9.10 3.95 -11.19
CA LEU A 18 -8.46 3.88 -9.87
C LEU A 18 -6.93 3.90 -9.99
N THR A 19 -6.37 3.17 -10.95
CA THR A 19 -4.93 3.11 -11.19
C THR A 19 -4.38 4.46 -11.66
N ILE A 20 -5.10 5.16 -12.55
CA ILE A 20 -4.74 6.51 -13.02
C ILE A 20 -4.80 7.52 -11.87
N HIS A 21 -5.88 7.51 -11.08
CA HIS A 21 -6.02 8.40 -9.92
C HIS A 21 -4.87 8.22 -8.93
N ASN A 22 -4.52 6.97 -8.59
CA ASN A 22 -3.40 6.70 -7.69
C ASN A 22 -2.04 7.01 -8.29
N SER A 23 -1.90 6.97 -9.62
CA SER A 23 -0.70 7.42 -10.31
C SER A 23 -0.47 8.92 -10.14
N GLY A 24 -1.54 9.72 -10.11
CA GLY A 24 -1.47 11.14 -9.75
C GLY A 24 -1.07 11.36 -8.30
N LEU A 25 -1.64 10.58 -7.36
CA LEU A 25 -1.28 10.65 -5.94
C LEU A 25 0.15 10.18 -5.66
N ALA A 26 0.63 9.14 -6.34
CA ALA A 26 2.01 8.67 -6.20
C ALA A 26 3.01 9.75 -6.62
N ALA A 27 2.68 10.55 -7.63
CA ALA A 27 3.53 11.65 -8.09
C ALA A 27 3.70 12.78 -7.06
N THR A 28 2.81 12.88 -6.06
CA THR A 28 2.97 13.90 -5.00
C THR A 28 3.98 13.50 -3.93
N ALA A 29 4.40 12.22 -3.88
CA ALA A 29 5.28 11.69 -2.83
C ALA A 29 4.77 12.00 -1.40
N MET A 30 3.46 11.93 -1.21
CA MET A 30 2.78 12.18 0.08
C MET A 30 2.19 10.90 0.70
N PHE A 31 1.96 9.84 -0.10
CA PHE A 31 1.20 8.68 0.33
C PHE A 31 1.84 7.38 -0.16
N SER A 32 1.95 6.38 0.72
CA SER A 32 2.38 5.00 0.43
C SER A 32 3.76 4.86 -0.23
N SER A 33 4.29 3.65 -0.35
CA SER A 33 5.56 3.38 -1.04
C SER A 33 5.45 3.23 -2.56
N ARG A 34 4.26 3.39 -3.13
CA ARG A 34 3.94 2.98 -4.50
C ARG A 34 4.47 3.94 -5.56
N LYS A 35 4.77 3.37 -6.72
CA LYS A 35 5.19 4.13 -7.91
C LYS A 35 3.99 4.54 -8.76
N GLN A 36 4.23 5.54 -9.60
CA GLN A 36 3.31 5.86 -10.67
C GLN A 36 3.11 4.63 -11.58
N GLY A 37 1.88 4.37 -11.99
CA GLY A 37 1.53 3.23 -12.83
C GLY A 37 1.39 1.89 -12.10
N THR A 38 1.56 1.82 -10.77
CA THR A 38 1.24 0.61 -10.00
C THR A 38 -0.23 0.22 -10.22
N GLU A 39 -0.46 -0.97 -10.77
CA GLU A 39 -1.82 -1.47 -10.98
C GLU A 39 -2.53 -1.74 -9.65
N LEU A 40 -3.74 -1.19 -9.51
CA LEU A 40 -4.52 -1.29 -8.29
C LEU A 40 -5.93 -1.81 -8.55
N ASN A 41 -6.53 -2.39 -7.52
CA ASN A 41 -7.96 -2.61 -7.41
C ASN A 41 -8.44 -2.14 -6.03
N HIS A 42 -9.75 -2.23 -5.80
CA HIS A 42 -10.33 -2.02 -4.47
C HIS A 42 -10.99 -3.30 -3.99
N ARG A 43 -11.06 -3.49 -2.68
CA ARG A 43 -11.77 -4.62 -2.07
C ARG A 43 -12.40 -4.25 -0.73
N LEU A 44 -13.04 -5.22 -0.10
CA LEU A 44 -13.65 -5.06 1.22
C LEU A 44 -12.54 -4.77 2.25
N GLY A 45 -12.33 -3.49 2.55
CA GLY A 45 -11.38 -3.00 3.54
C GLY A 45 -10.27 -2.07 3.02
N GLY A 46 -10.03 -1.94 1.70
CA GLY A 46 -8.99 -1.03 1.20
C GLY A 46 -8.48 -1.35 -0.21
N GLN A 47 -7.27 -0.86 -0.52
CA GLN A 47 -6.64 -0.97 -1.84
C GLN A 47 -5.86 -2.27 -2.02
N LEU A 48 -6.09 -2.94 -3.14
CA LEU A 48 -5.43 -4.18 -3.57
C LEU A 48 -4.33 -3.84 -4.56
N ILE A 49 -3.10 -4.13 -4.20
CA ILE A 49 -1.95 -3.96 -5.08
C ILE A 49 -1.88 -5.17 -6.01
N LEU A 50 -1.82 -4.95 -7.33
CA LEU A 50 -1.82 -6.01 -8.34
C LEU A 50 -0.44 -6.33 -8.92
N SER A 51 0.57 -5.52 -8.60
CA SER A 51 1.96 -5.73 -8.99
C SER A 51 2.88 -5.90 -7.77
N ASP A 52 4.06 -6.49 -7.98
CA ASP A 52 5.12 -6.44 -6.97
C ASP A 52 5.66 -5.00 -6.85
N GLY A 53 6.11 -4.63 -5.66
CA GLY A 53 6.69 -3.33 -5.32
C GLY A 53 8.17 -3.41 -4.97
N GLU A 54 8.85 -2.26 -4.99
CA GLU A 54 10.31 -2.21 -4.82
C GLU A 54 10.78 -2.39 -3.38
N THR A 55 9.92 -2.08 -2.43
CA THR A 55 10.15 -2.23 -1.00
C THR A 55 10.02 -3.67 -0.51
N GLY A 56 9.65 -4.60 -1.39
CA GLY A 56 9.40 -6.01 -1.07
C GLY A 56 7.93 -6.42 -1.13
N ILE A 57 7.00 -5.46 -1.17
CA ILE A 57 5.56 -5.73 -1.33
C ILE A 57 5.28 -6.69 -2.49
N LYS A 58 4.40 -7.67 -2.27
CA LYS A 58 3.95 -8.59 -3.31
C LYS A 58 2.57 -8.25 -3.85
N SER A 59 2.36 -8.56 -5.13
CA SER A 59 1.04 -8.55 -5.76
C SER A 59 0.05 -9.36 -4.93
N GLY A 60 -1.14 -8.82 -4.68
CA GLY A 60 -2.15 -9.39 -3.78
C GLY A 60 -2.25 -8.66 -2.43
N THR A 61 -1.32 -7.76 -2.12
CA THR A 61 -1.23 -7.07 -0.83
C THR A 61 -2.40 -6.12 -0.56
N LEU A 62 -2.91 -6.11 0.67
CA LEU A 62 -3.96 -5.22 1.16
C LEU A 62 -3.36 -4.07 1.93
N THR A 63 -3.76 -2.86 1.60
CA THR A 63 -3.27 -1.69 2.31
C THR A 63 -4.30 -0.58 2.35
N TRP A 64 -4.21 0.24 3.39
CA TRP A 64 -4.89 1.52 3.47
C TRP A 64 -4.10 2.47 4.38
N SER A 65 -4.41 3.76 4.27
CA SER A 65 -3.78 4.81 5.05
C SER A 65 -4.82 5.68 5.74
N GLY A 66 -4.40 6.39 6.79
CA GLY A 66 -5.27 7.27 7.54
C GLY A 66 -4.51 8.31 8.35
N LEU A 67 -5.26 9.21 9.00
CA LEU A 67 -4.67 10.13 9.97
C LEU A 67 -4.09 9.35 11.17
N PRO A 68 -3.00 9.84 11.80
CA PRO A 68 -2.17 10.99 11.41
C PRO A 68 -0.91 10.52 10.65
N ASN A 69 -1.04 10.13 9.37
CA ASN A 69 -0.03 9.43 8.56
C ASN A 69 0.22 7.97 8.97
N LEU A 70 -0.84 7.26 9.33
CA LEU A 70 -0.82 5.81 9.53
C LEU A 70 -0.88 5.07 8.19
N LEU A 71 -0.18 3.95 8.11
CA LEU A 71 -0.24 2.99 7.01
C LEU A 71 -0.31 1.58 7.60
N TRP A 72 -1.27 0.78 7.16
CA TRP A 72 -1.32 -0.63 7.48
C TRP A 72 -1.32 -1.47 6.20
N THR A 73 -0.67 -2.63 6.27
CA THR A 73 -0.42 -3.50 5.13
C THR A 73 -0.57 -4.96 5.54
N VAL A 74 -1.20 -5.78 4.71
CA VAL A 74 -1.33 -7.23 4.87
C VAL A 74 -0.92 -7.91 3.57
N ASP A 75 0.23 -8.56 3.59
CA ASP A 75 0.81 -9.30 2.47
C ASP A 75 0.83 -10.79 2.78
N ARG A 76 -0.19 -11.50 2.27
CA ARG A 76 -0.36 -12.94 2.49
C ARG A 76 0.73 -13.78 1.82
N LYS A 77 1.34 -13.29 0.72
CA LYS A 77 2.38 -14.06 0.02
C LYS A 77 3.67 -14.05 0.81
N SER A 78 3.98 -12.92 1.43
CA SER A 78 5.16 -12.76 2.29
C SER A 78 4.92 -13.22 3.73
N GLY A 79 3.67 -13.55 4.09
CA GLY A 79 3.31 -13.92 5.46
C GLY A 79 3.37 -12.75 6.46
N LEU A 80 3.25 -11.51 5.96
CA LEU A 80 3.48 -10.30 6.76
C LEU A 80 2.19 -9.49 6.99
N SER A 81 2.12 -8.87 8.16
CA SER A 81 1.17 -7.82 8.49
C SER A 81 1.93 -6.69 9.18
N LEU A 82 1.81 -5.48 8.64
CA LEU A 82 2.62 -4.32 9.01
C LEU A 82 1.71 -3.16 9.45
N ILE A 83 2.17 -2.38 10.42
CA ILE A 83 1.58 -1.09 10.78
C ILE A 83 2.68 -0.06 11.02
N TYR A 84 2.69 0.98 10.21
CA TYR A 84 3.40 2.22 10.50
C TYR A 84 2.41 3.17 11.17
N ALA A 85 2.62 3.47 12.44
CA ALA A 85 1.81 4.42 13.19
C ALA A 85 2.70 5.60 13.63
N SER A 86 2.37 6.79 13.12
CA SER A 86 3.00 8.04 13.56
C SER A 86 1.97 8.92 14.27
N ASN A 87 2.42 10.06 14.81
CA ASN A 87 1.58 11.12 15.37
C ASN A 87 1.83 12.46 14.63
N VAL A 88 1.97 12.40 13.30
CA VAL A 88 2.38 13.55 12.47
C VAL A 88 1.20 14.10 11.70
N ILE A 89 1.03 15.42 11.72
CA ILE A 89 0.03 16.15 10.93
C ILE A 89 0.71 17.29 10.14
N PRO A 90 0.18 17.67 8.96
CA PRO A 90 -1.03 17.16 8.30
C PRO A 90 -0.83 15.77 7.68
N PHE A 91 -1.93 15.12 7.27
CA PHE A 91 -1.86 13.91 6.44
C PHE A 91 -1.17 14.22 5.11
N GLY A 92 -0.32 13.32 4.63
CA GLY A 92 0.51 13.53 3.46
C GLY A 92 1.84 14.24 3.75
N ASP A 93 2.33 14.21 4.99
CA ASP A 93 3.63 14.78 5.31
C ASP A 93 4.76 14.01 4.60
N HIS A 94 5.60 14.73 3.85
CA HIS A 94 6.65 14.13 3.02
C HIS A 94 7.70 13.36 3.83
N LYS A 95 8.02 13.82 5.05
CA LYS A 95 8.98 13.11 5.91
C LYS A 95 8.36 11.81 6.41
N SER A 96 7.10 11.85 6.82
CA SER A 96 6.35 10.64 7.20
C SER A 96 6.20 9.67 6.03
N HIS A 97 5.97 10.15 4.81
CA HIS A 97 5.98 9.31 3.60
C HIS A 97 7.32 8.59 3.42
N LYS A 98 8.45 9.30 3.56
CA LYS A 98 9.77 8.67 3.47
C LYS A 98 10.00 7.64 4.58
N MET A 99 9.53 7.93 5.79
CA MET A 99 9.61 6.99 6.92
C MET A 99 8.75 5.74 6.71
N GLN A 100 7.58 5.86 6.08
CA GLN A 100 6.76 4.69 5.70
C GLN A 100 7.51 3.77 4.75
N GLN A 101 8.20 4.33 3.73
CA GLN A 101 9.00 3.55 2.77
C GLN A 101 10.15 2.79 3.46
N ILE A 102 10.92 3.50 4.30
CA ILE A 102 12.04 2.90 5.04
C ILE A 102 11.52 1.80 5.97
N PHE A 103 10.45 2.07 6.72
CA PHE A 103 9.84 1.08 7.59
C PHE A 103 9.44 -0.19 6.84
N GLU A 104 8.80 -0.03 5.67
CA GLU A 104 8.39 -1.15 4.84
C GLU A 104 9.59 -1.96 4.34
N GLU A 105 10.59 -1.30 3.73
CA GLU A 105 11.83 -1.92 3.25
C GLU A 105 12.56 -2.72 4.35
N GLU A 106 12.68 -2.15 5.54
CA GLU A 106 13.34 -2.79 6.68
C GLU A 106 12.56 -4.02 7.18
N VAL A 107 11.24 -3.92 7.30
CA VAL A 107 10.42 -5.07 7.73
C VAL A 107 10.51 -6.23 6.74
N TYR A 108 10.41 -5.95 5.43
CA TYR A 108 10.58 -6.99 4.41
C TYR A 108 11.99 -7.58 4.44
N THR A 109 13.02 -6.76 4.62
CA THR A 109 14.42 -7.22 4.71
C THR A 109 14.65 -8.11 5.93
N LEU A 110 14.07 -7.77 7.08
CA LEU A 110 14.14 -8.58 8.30
C LEU A 110 13.42 -9.92 8.13
N ALA A 111 12.26 -9.92 7.46
CA ALA A 111 11.48 -11.13 7.23
C ALA A 111 12.21 -12.17 6.35
N LEU A 112 13.07 -11.74 5.42
CA LEU A 112 13.89 -12.63 4.60
C LEU A 112 14.98 -13.38 5.39
N LYS A 113 15.26 -12.96 6.63
CA LYS A 113 16.29 -13.56 7.50
C LYS A 113 15.71 -14.56 8.51
N LEU A 114 14.39 -14.73 8.53
CA LEU A 114 13.66 -15.67 9.39
C LEU A 114 13.37 -16.97 8.63
#